data_AF-A0A031IA21-F1
#
_entry.id   AF-A0A031IA21-F1
#
_cell.length_a   1.000
_cell.length_b   1.000
_cell.length_c   1.000
_cell.angle_alpha   90.00
_cell.angle_beta   90.00
_cell.angle_gamma   90.00
#
_symmetry.space_group_name_H-M   'P 1'
#
loop_
_entity.id
_entity.type
_entity.pdbx_description
1 polymer ?
#
loop_
_entity_poly.entity_id
_entity_poly.type
_entity_poly.pdbx_seq_one_letter_code
_entity_poly.pdbx_strand_id
1 'polypeptide(L)'
;MTALYLIGDTLLYGCLALLIGFFSVQLIPRSYRPDVSLSIRWVRMLIVLMLLSFSLSVLRIVLYLEEIGFWITLRSVLLTFEAGNAWILMALWSVLLLIVINRASLSPGRIKLGVFLVMAMVVTFAWSGHASSIKGAEGMLVHSIHALAVFIWTGGLLILGFWSPSDRNWGIFLEWFKPLVTLCFLLIVGSGIYLMSVVVQVEEYSDSWILPYGQALLWKHVLILPVLIIGIMNGKWSYASPERSFEVRRMRMRMEGILILLLFTATAWLGQQEPPHSIKDTLQSSGAGPLSGFLFPSLRFTYSDIRFEPTMISLFLMAISLLFVGLLVYVIRSTQDSIKTLYLGLGVSISLFFAALYSISVYL
;
A
#
# COMPACT_ATOMS: atom_id res chain seq x y z
N MET A 1 13.74 8.37 11.61
CA MET A 1 12.92 7.22 11.15
C MET A 1 13.57 5.93 11.63
N THR A 2 13.01 5.25 12.62
CA THR A 2 13.46 3.91 12.99
C THR A 2 12.82 2.90 12.05
N ALA A 3 13.65 2.05 11.42
CA ALA A 3 13.19 0.99 10.50
C ALA A 3 12.08 0.10 11.12
N LEU A 4 12.06 -0.03 12.44
CA LEU A 4 11.04 -0.74 13.20
C LEU A 4 9.62 -0.24 12.92
N TYR A 5 9.37 1.07 12.95
CA TYR A 5 8.02 1.61 12.72
C TYR A 5 7.59 1.39 11.27
N LEU A 6 8.52 1.56 10.32
CA LEU A 6 8.27 1.32 8.90
C LEU A 6 7.83 -0.12 8.65
N ILE A 7 8.55 -1.07 9.26
CA ILE A 7 8.20 -2.50 9.20
C ILE A 7 6.84 -2.74 9.87
N GLY A 8 6.58 -2.11 11.02
CA GLY A 8 5.30 -2.18 11.72
C GLY A 8 4.11 -1.79 10.84
N ASP A 9 4.12 -0.58 10.28
CA ASP A 9 3.05 -0.06 9.42
C ASP A 9 2.90 -0.91 8.13
N THR A 10 4.01 -1.34 7.53
CA THR A 10 3.99 -2.23 6.35
C THR A 10 3.32 -3.57 6.66
N LEU A 11 3.66 -4.18 7.80
CA LEU A 11 3.07 -5.44 8.25
C LEU A 11 1.59 -5.27 8.61
N LEU A 12 1.20 -4.14 9.20
CA LEU A 12 -0.21 -3.82 9.48
C LEU A 12 -1.03 -3.87 8.17
N TYR A 13 -0.57 -3.16 7.14
CA TYR A 13 -1.24 -3.13 5.83
C TYR A 13 -1.29 -4.51 5.18
N GLY A 14 -0.18 -5.25 5.22
CA GLY A 14 -0.11 -6.62 4.71
C GLY A 14 -1.06 -7.59 5.43
N CYS A 15 -1.16 -7.49 6.76
CA CYS A 15 -2.09 -8.32 7.54
C CYS A 15 -3.55 -7.98 7.23
N LEU A 16 -3.90 -6.70 7.16
CA LEU A 16 -5.26 -6.26 6.78
C LEU A 16 -5.63 -6.78 5.38
N ALA A 17 -4.72 -6.66 4.41
CA ALA A 17 -4.90 -7.21 3.06
C ALA A 17 -5.12 -8.72 3.07
N LEU A 18 -4.28 -9.49 3.77
CA LEU A 18 -4.42 -10.95 3.83
C LEU A 18 -5.71 -11.37 4.54
N LEU A 19 -6.09 -10.71 5.65
CA LEU A 19 -7.31 -11.00 6.38
C LEU A 19 -8.55 -10.73 5.52
N ILE A 20 -8.64 -9.55 4.89
CA ILE A 20 -9.81 -9.23 4.08
C ILE A 20 -9.86 -10.10 2.82
N GLY A 21 -8.70 -10.38 2.21
CA GLY A 21 -8.58 -11.29 1.07
C GLY A 21 -9.05 -12.70 1.42
N PHE A 22 -8.63 -13.23 2.57
CA PHE A 22 -9.04 -14.55 3.02
C PHE A 22 -10.56 -14.63 3.18
N PHE A 23 -11.17 -13.73 3.94
CA PHE A 23 -12.60 -13.75 4.18
C PHE A 23 -13.42 -13.46 2.91
N SER A 24 -12.94 -12.57 2.04
CA SER A 24 -13.60 -12.24 0.77
C SER A 24 -13.60 -13.43 -0.19
N VAL A 25 -12.47 -14.13 -0.34
CA VAL A 25 -12.42 -15.36 -1.15
C VAL A 25 -13.31 -16.45 -0.53
N GLN A 26 -13.37 -16.55 0.79
CA GLN A 26 -14.21 -17.54 1.48
C GLN A 26 -15.71 -17.29 1.29
N LEU A 27 -16.12 -16.05 0.97
CA LEU A 27 -17.52 -15.69 0.69
C LEU A 27 -18.05 -16.34 -0.59
N ILE A 28 -17.15 -16.63 -1.54
CA ILE A 28 -17.51 -17.26 -2.81
C ILE A 28 -17.81 -18.75 -2.58
N PRO A 29 -18.91 -19.31 -3.14
CA PRO A 29 -19.22 -20.71 -2.96
C PRO A 29 -18.10 -21.61 -3.51
N ARG A 30 -17.85 -22.75 -2.87
CA ARG A 30 -16.73 -23.66 -3.22
C ARG A 30 -16.75 -24.15 -4.68
N SER A 31 -17.91 -24.17 -5.31
CA SER A 31 -18.06 -24.52 -6.73
C SER A 31 -17.52 -23.46 -7.70
N TYR A 32 -17.35 -22.21 -7.27
CA TYR A 32 -16.94 -21.08 -8.10
C TYR A 32 -15.58 -20.49 -7.71
N ARG A 33 -14.83 -21.16 -6.83
CA ARG A 33 -13.49 -20.72 -6.43
C ARG A 33 -12.50 -21.87 -6.35
N PRO A 34 -11.19 -21.58 -6.46
CA PRO A 34 -10.14 -22.51 -6.12
C PRO A 34 -10.16 -22.86 -4.64
N ASP A 35 -9.59 -24.02 -4.34
CA ASP A 35 -9.28 -24.38 -2.96
C ASP A 35 -8.22 -23.42 -2.39
N VAL A 36 -8.33 -23.12 -1.11
CA VAL A 36 -7.38 -22.27 -0.37
C VAL A 36 -6.82 -23.08 0.78
N SER A 37 -5.50 -23.26 0.81
CA SER A 37 -4.78 -24.07 1.80
C SER A 37 -4.40 -23.29 3.08
N LEU A 38 -4.73 -21.99 3.16
CA LEU A 38 -4.46 -21.18 4.34
C LEU A 38 -5.25 -21.70 5.56
N SER A 39 -4.53 -22.26 6.53
CA SER A 39 -5.15 -22.81 7.73
C SER A 39 -5.61 -21.72 8.70
N ILE A 40 -6.60 -22.03 9.54
CA ILE A 40 -7.13 -21.09 10.54
C ILE A 40 -6.07 -20.64 11.56
N ARG A 41 -5.01 -21.44 11.76
CA ARG A 41 -3.86 -21.09 12.59
C ARG A 41 -3.13 -19.87 12.04
N TRP A 42 -2.91 -19.81 10.72
CA TRP A 42 -2.31 -18.65 10.07
C TRP A 42 -3.21 -17.42 10.19
N VAL A 43 -4.53 -17.57 10.04
CA VAL A 43 -5.47 -16.45 10.24
C VAL A 43 -5.37 -15.88 11.66
N ARG A 44 -5.29 -16.73 12.70
CA ARG A 44 -5.07 -16.28 14.09
C ARG A 44 -3.75 -15.52 14.25
N MET A 45 -2.67 -16.02 13.66
CA MET A 45 -1.37 -15.35 13.71
C MET A 45 -1.40 -13.99 13.00
N LEU A 46 -2.10 -13.88 11.87
CA LEU A 46 -2.28 -12.60 11.17
C LEU A 46 -3.04 -11.57 12.03
N ILE A 47 -4.07 -11.98 12.77
CA ILE A 47 -4.81 -11.09 13.68
C ILE A 47 -3.90 -10.57 14.80
N VAL A 48 -3.13 -11.45 15.42
CA VAL A 48 -2.19 -11.05 16.49
C VAL A 48 -1.09 -10.16 15.94
N LEU A 49 -0.50 -10.53 14.80
CA LEU A 49 0.56 -9.76 14.16
C LEU A 49 0.06 -8.37 13.75
N MET A 50 -1.13 -8.27 13.18
CA MET A 50 -1.78 -6.99 12.85
C MET A 50 -1.88 -6.08 14.08
N LEU A 51 -2.36 -6.61 15.22
CA LEU A 51 -2.51 -5.82 16.44
C LEU A 51 -1.15 -5.37 16.99
N LEU A 52 -0.16 -6.27 17.03
CA LEU A 52 1.21 -5.95 17.46
C LEU A 52 1.86 -4.90 16.55
N SER A 53 1.67 -5.01 15.24
CA SER A 53 2.12 -4.05 14.25
C SER A 53 1.50 -2.67 14.47
N PHE A 54 0.20 -2.59 14.72
CA PHE A 54 -0.45 -1.30 15.00
C PHE A 54 -0.01 -0.69 16.35
N SER A 55 0.31 -1.53 17.34
CA SER A 55 0.89 -1.06 18.60
C SER A 55 2.19 -0.29 18.40
N LEU A 56 2.99 -0.62 17.37
CA LEU A 56 4.23 0.12 17.07
C LEU A 56 3.94 1.55 16.61
N SER A 57 2.87 1.78 15.85
CA SER A 57 2.45 3.11 15.41
C SER A 57 1.98 3.95 16.59
N VAL A 58 1.22 3.36 17.53
CA VAL A 58 0.80 4.04 18.77
C VAL A 58 2.00 4.32 19.68
N LEU A 59 2.90 3.35 19.84
CA LEU A 59 4.12 3.50 20.64
C LEU A 59 5.01 4.62 20.10
N ARG A 60 5.09 4.79 18.78
CA ARG A 60 5.80 5.91 18.16
C ARG A 60 5.28 7.26 18.66
N ILE A 61 3.96 7.43 18.73
CA ILE A 61 3.33 8.67 19.23
C ILE A 61 3.63 8.86 20.71
N VAL A 62 3.53 7.79 21.51
CA VAL A 62 3.84 7.85 22.95
C VAL A 62 5.27 8.29 23.20
N LEU A 63 6.24 7.69 22.52
CA LEU A 63 7.66 8.01 22.68
C LEU A 63 8.02 9.39 22.12
N TYR A 64 7.28 9.88 21.12
CA TYR A 64 7.47 11.22 20.58
C TYR A 64 6.98 12.31 21.55
N LEU A 65 5.89 12.05 22.28
CA LEU A 65 5.26 12.99 23.23
C LEU A 65 5.69 12.75 24.69
N GLU A 66 6.68 11.90 24.94
CA GLU A 66 7.09 11.56 26.29
C GLU A 66 7.91 12.69 26.93
N GLU A 67 7.25 13.54 27.72
CA GLU A 67 7.91 14.61 28.48
C GLU A 67 7.88 14.38 29.99
N ILE A 68 6.80 13.79 30.51
CA ILE A 68 6.51 13.69 31.95
C ILE A 68 6.45 12.24 32.47
N GLY A 69 6.69 11.26 31.60
CA GLY A 69 6.81 9.84 31.92
C GLY A 69 5.89 8.93 31.09
N PHE A 70 6.46 7.80 30.65
CA PHE A 70 5.83 6.81 29.76
C PHE A 70 4.37 6.47 30.06
N TRP A 71 4.04 6.10 31.30
CA TRP A 71 2.70 5.60 31.63
C TRP A 71 1.61 6.67 31.54
N ILE A 72 1.95 7.92 31.89
CA ILE A 72 1.03 9.05 31.81
C ILE A 72 0.77 9.38 30.34
N THR A 73 1.84 9.47 29.54
CA THR A 73 1.74 9.72 28.10
C THR A 73 1.01 8.59 27.38
N LEU A 74 1.29 7.31 27.69
CA LEU A 74 0.60 6.16 27.12
C LEU A 74 -0.90 6.22 27.39
N ARG A 75 -1.31 6.49 28.63
CA ARG A 75 -2.72 6.64 28.99
C ARG A 75 -3.37 7.80 28.25
N SER A 76 -2.67 8.94 28.14
CA SER A 76 -3.15 10.11 27.40
C SER A 76 -3.36 9.77 25.93
N VAL A 77 -2.35 9.19 25.27
CA VAL A 77 -2.41 8.79 23.86
C VAL A 77 -3.55 7.81 23.60
N LEU A 78 -3.67 6.77 24.43
CA LEU A 78 -4.71 5.74 24.26
C LEU A 78 -6.13 6.28 24.40
N LEU A 79 -6.36 7.27 25.25
CA LEU A 79 -7.72 7.74 25.59
C LEU A 79 -8.11 9.06 24.91
N THR A 80 -7.15 9.84 24.43
CA THR A 80 -7.43 11.19 23.89
C THR A 80 -7.06 11.34 22.41
N PHE A 81 -6.11 10.55 21.88
CA PHE A 81 -5.71 10.65 20.48
C PHE A 81 -6.50 9.67 19.61
N GLU A 82 -6.87 10.09 18.39
CA GLU A 82 -7.62 9.24 17.43
C GLU A 82 -6.89 7.92 17.15
N ALA A 83 -5.57 7.94 17.02
CA ALA A 83 -4.77 6.73 16.82
C ALA A 83 -4.86 5.73 17.98
N GLY A 84 -4.87 6.23 19.22
CA GLY A 84 -5.03 5.40 20.43
C GLY A 84 -6.43 4.79 20.52
N ASN A 85 -7.46 5.60 20.29
CA ASN A 85 -8.85 5.16 20.24
C ASN A 85 -9.07 4.10 19.14
N ALA A 86 -8.50 4.31 17.96
CA ALA A 86 -8.54 3.36 16.85
C ALA A 86 -7.84 2.05 17.20
N TRP A 87 -6.72 2.08 17.92
CA TRP A 87 -6.05 0.86 18.38
C TRP A 87 -6.90 0.07 19.37
N ILE A 88 -7.55 0.73 20.34
CA ILE A 88 -8.47 0.07 21.28
C ILE A 88 -9.61 -0.62 20.51
N LEU A 89 -10.21 0.09 19.55
CA LEU A 89 -11.29 -0.44 18.73
C LEU A 89 -10.80 -1.59 17.83
N MET A 90 -9.60 -1.50 17.28
CA MET A 90 -8.94 -2.58 16.54
C MET A 90 -8.74 -3.83 17.41
N ALA A 91 -8.33 -3.67 18.66
CA ALA A 91 -8.18 -4.75 19.62
C ALA A 91 -9.53 -5.44 19.89
N LEU A 92 -10.61 -4.65 20.07
CA LEU A 92 -11.96 -5.18 20.24
C LEU A 92 -12.42 -6.01 19.03
N TRP A 93 -12.28 -5.47 17.82
CA TRP A 93 -12.59 -6.22 16.60
C TRP A 93 -11.75 -7.50 16.47
N SER A 94 -10.48 -7.44 16.87
CA SER A 94 -9.56 -8.59 16.83
C SER A 94 -10.01 -9.70 17.76
N VAL A 95 -10.42 -9.37 18.99
CA VAL A 95 -10.99 -10.33 19.95
C VAL A 95 -12.26 -10.97 19.40
N LEU A 96 -13.19 -10.17 18.86
CA LEU A 96 -14.41 -10.67 18.26
C LEU A 96 -14.12 -11.60 17.07
N LEU A 97 -13.15 -11.24 16.22
CA LEU A 97 -12.76 -12.06 15.09
C LEU A 97 -12.13 -13.39 15.54
N LEU A 98 -11.29 -13.38 16.58
CA LEU A 98 -10.71 -14.58 17.18
C LEU A 98 -11.79 -15.54 17.70
N ILE A 99 -12.86 -15.01 18.32
CA ILE A 99 -14.02 -15.80 18.76
C ILE A 99 -14.72 -16.45 17.56
N VAL A 100 -14.94 -15.70 16.48
CA VAL A 100 -15.58 -16.19 15.24
C VAL A 100 -14.79 -17.37 14.64
N ILE A 101 -13.46 -17.29 14.64
CA ILE A 101 -12.55 -18.30 14.06
C ILE A 101 -12.07 -19.36 15.04
N ASN A 102 -12.66 -19.46 16.23
CA ASN A 102 -12.21 -20.41 17.25
C ASN A 102 -12.39 -21.89 16.81
N ARG A 103 -13.28 -22.18 15.86
CA ARG A 103 -13.46 -23.53 15.31
C ARG A 103 -12.68 -23.72 14.01
N ALA A 104 -12.28 -24.96 13.73
CA ALA A 104 -11.50 -25.30 12.54
C ALA A 104 -12.27 -25.06 11.23
N SER A 105 -13.59 -25.28 11.22
CA SER A 105 -14.47 -25.01 10.08
C SER A 105 -15.30 -23.75 10.31
N LEU A 106 -15.39 -22.92 9.25
CA LEU A 106 -16.20 -21.70 9.24
C LEU A 106 -17.53 -21.99 8.55
N SER A 107 -18.64 -21.81 9.25
CA SER A 107 -19.97 -21.83 8.65
C SER A 107 -20.20 -20.56 7.80
N PRO A 108 -21.14 -20.57 6.84
CA PRO A 108 -21.43 -19.39 6.01
C PRO A 108 -21.73 -18.11 6.82
N GLY A 109 -22.47 -18.24 7.93
CA GLY A 109 -22.75 -17.10 8.82
C GLY A 109 -21.50 -16.53 9.49
N ARG A 110 -20.55 -17.39 9.89
CA ARG A 110 -19.27 -16.97 10.47
C ARG A 110 -18.36 -16.30 9.44
N ILE A 111 -18.40 -16.74 8.18
CA ILE A 111 -17.66 -16.09 7.09
C ILE A 111 -18.18 -14.68 6.88
N LYS A 112 -19.50 -14.49 6.78
CA LYS A 112 -20.12 -13.16 6.63
C LYS A 112 -19.78 -12.23 7.80
N LEU A 113 -19.86 -12.74 9.03
CA LEU A 113 -19.47 -11.97 10.22
C LEU A 113 -17.95 -11.65 10.21
N GLY A 114 -17.10 -12.57 9.77
CA GLY A 114 -15.68 -12.33 9.62
C GLY A 114 -15.37 -11.24 8.59
N VAL A 115 -16.03 -11.24 7.44
CA VAL A 115 -15.95 -10.15 6.44
C VAL A 115 -16.33 -8.82 7.07
N PHE A 116 -17.48 -8.77 7.77
CA PHE A 116 -17.93 -7.56 8.46
C PHE A 116 -16.90 -7.03 9.46
N LEU A 117 -16.36 -7.90 10.32
CA LEU A 117 -15.39 -7.52 11.34
C LEU A 117 -14.09 -6.99 10.71
N VAL A 118 -13.59 -7.64 9.65
CA VAL A 118 -12.38 -7.16 8.97
C VAL A 118 -12.64 -5.85 8.22
N MET A 119 -13.82 -5.65 7.62
CA MET A 119 -14.17 -4.34 7.06
C MET A 119 -14.21 -3.25 8.15
N ALA A 120 -14.76 -3.55 9.32
CA ALA A 120 -14.76 -2.64 10.47
C ALA A 120 -13.32 -2.32 10.94
N MET A 121 -12.40 -3.29 10.91
CA MET A 121 -10.98 -3.06 11.15
C MET A 121 -10.37 -2.09 10.13
N VAL A 122 -10.64 -2.27 8.83
CA VAL A 122 -10.14 -1.35 7.78
C VAL A 122 -10.69 0.05 7.95
N VAL A 123 -11.97 0.20 8.29
CA VAL A 123 -12.58 1.51 8.60
C VAL A 123 -11.94 2.14 9.84
N THR A 124 -11.69 1.35 10.88
CA THR A 124 -11.01 1.79 12.11
C THR A 124 -9.58 2.28 11.81
N PHE A 125 -8.87 1.56 10.94
CA PHE A 125 -7.56 1.99 10.44
C PHE A 125 -7.67 3.32 9.67
N ALA A 126 -8.63 3.44 8.75
CA ALA A 126 -8.82 4.65 7.96
C ALA A 126 -9.17 5.89 8.81
N TRP A 127 -9.94 5.69 9.89
CA TRP A 127 -10.28 6.72 10.89
C TRP A 127 -9.04 7.26 11.61
N SER A 128 -8.01 6.44 11.84
CA SER A 128 -6.75 6.89 12.45
C SER A 128 -5.84 7.71 11.53
N GLY A 129 -6.18 7.84 10.24
CA GLY A 129 -5.33 8.47 9.24
C GLY A 129 -5.57 9.98 9.06
N HIS A 130 -4.55 10.68 8.53
CA HIS A 130 -4.55 12.14 8.36
C HIS A 130 -5.79 12.71 7.65
N ALA A 131 -6.32 12.01 6.63
CA ALA A 131 -7.50 12.49 5.90
C ALA A 131 -8.72 12.66 6.83
N SER A 132 -8.89 11.77 7.81
CA SER A 132 -9.94 11.87 8.82
C SER A 132 -9.73 13.08 9.72
N SER A 133 -8.51 13.31 10.19
CA SER A 133 -8.23 14.47 11.05
C SER A 133 -8.36 15.82 10.32
N ILE A 134 -8.15 15.86 8.99
CA ILE A 134 -8.26 17.08 8.17
C ILE A 134 -9.69 17.35 7.69
N LYS A 135 -10.41 16.33 7.21
CA LYS A 135 -11.75 16.46 6.59
C LYS A 135 -12.89 15.80 7.39
N GLY A 136 -12.60 15.29 8.59
CA GLY A 136 -13.57 14.58 9.41
C GLY A 136 -14.12 13.33 8.71
N ALA A 137 -15.44 13.15 8.81
CA ALA A 137 -16.14 11.96 8.31
C ALA A 137 -15.99 11.75 6.79
N GLU A 138 -15.88 12.83 6.00
CA GLU A 138 -15.66 12.73 4.56
C GLU A 138 -14.30 12.10 4.25
N GLY A 139 -13.24 12.60 4.89
CA GLY A 139 -11.89 12.04 4.76
C GLY A 139 -11.82 10.59 5.22
N MET A 140 -12.47 10.25 6.33
CA MET A 140 -12.59 8.87 6.81
C MET A 140 -13.28 7.97 5.79
N LEU A 141 -14.40 8.40 5.21
CA LEU A 141 -15.17 7.61 4.24
C LEU A 141 -14.37 7.34 2.97
N VAL A 142 -13.76 8.36 2.38
CA VAL A 142 -12.97 8.20 1.16
C VAL A 142 -11.73 7.35 1.43
N HIS A 143 -11.07 7.54 2.58
CA HIS A 143 -9.93 6.71 2.97
C HIS A 143 -10.34 5.25 3.20
N SER A 144 -11.51 5.00 3.79
CA SER A 144 -12.05 3.65 3.96
C SER A 144 -12.32 2.96 2.62
N ILE A 145 -12.95 3.67 1.67
CA ILE A 145 -13.21 3.16 0.32
C ILE A 145 -11.89 2.83 -0.39
N HIS A 146 -10.91 3.73 -0.32
CA HIS A 146 -9.59 3.53 -0.88
C HIS A 146 -8.92 2.28 -0.29
N ALA A 147 -8.83 2.22 1.04
CA ALA A 147 -8.16 1.13 1.75
C ALA A 147 -8.83 -0.23 1.51
N LEU A 148 -10.17 -0.29 1.53
CA LEU A 148 -10.91 -1.52 1.22
C LEU A 148 -10.64 -1.99 -0.21
N ALA A 149 -10.68 -1.09 -1.20
CA ALA A 149 -10.43 -1.45 -2.59
C ALA A 149 -9.01 -2.00 -2.79
N VAL A 150 -8.00 -1.34 -2.19
CA VAL A 150 -6.60 -1.80 -2.19
C VAL A 150 -6.48 -3.17 -1.52
N PHE A 151 -6.97 -3.31 -0.28
CA PHE A 151 -6.79 -4.53 0.51
C PHE A 151 -7.56 -5.73 -0.06
N ILE A 152 -8.76 -5.54 -0.63
CA ILE A 152 -9.49 -6.61 -1.31
C ILE A 152 -8.73 -7.10 -2.55
N TRP A 153 -8.22 -6.18 -3.38
CA TRP A 153 -7.46 -6.54 -4.58
C TRP A 153 -6.16 -7.27 -4.20
N THR A 154 -5.31 -6.64 -3.38
CA THR A 154 -4.03 -7.22 -2.97
C THR A 154 -4.22 -8.50 -2.17
N GLY A 155 -5.18 -8.54 -1.26
CA GLY A 155 -5.52 -9.71 -0.47
C GLY A 155 -5.91 -10.90 -1.33
N GLY A 156 -6.76 -10.69 -2.34
CA GLY A 156 -7.13 -11.73 -3.31
C GLY A 156 -5.90 -12.27 -4.05
N LEU A 157 -5.05 -11.39 -4.58
CA LEU A 157 -3.81 -11.77 -5.27
C LEU A 157 -2.88 -12.60 -4.38
N LEU A 158 -2.67 -12.17 -3.14
CA LEU A 158 -1.77 -12.86 -2.22
C LEU A 158 -2.33 -14.21 -1.76
N ILE A 159 -3.62 -14.27 -1.42
CA ILE A 159 -4.26 -15.52 -0.99
C ILE A 159 -4.21 -16.56 -2.10
N LEU A 160 -4.54 -16.18 -3.33
CA LEU A 160 -4.54 -17.12 -4.45
C LEU A 160 -3.13 -17.43 -4.94
N GLY A 161 -2.27 -16.41 -5.02
CA GLY A 161 -0.89 -16.56 -5.40
C GLY A 161 -0.17 -17.55 -4.49
N PHE A 162 -0.22 -17.36 -3.17
CA PHE A 162 0.58 -18.16 -2.23
C PHE A 162 -0.14 -19.40 -1.69
N TRP A 163 -1.46 -19.36 -1.51
CA TRP A 163 -2.22 -20.42 -0.82
C TRP A 163 -3.23 -21.15 -1.68
N SER A 164 -3.16 -21.08 -3.01
CA SER A 164 -4.01 -21.93 -3.84
C SER A 164 -3.25 -23.14 -4.44
N PRO A 165 -3.67 -24.38 -4.08
CA PRO A 165 -2.89 -25.58 -4.37
C PRO A 165 -3.20 -26.22 -5.73
N SER A 166 -4.31 -25.87 -6.39
CA SER A 166 -4.73 -26.52 -7.64
C SER A 166 -5.42 -25.57 -8.61
N ASP A 167 -5.46 -25.94 -9.88
CA ASP A 167 -6.12 -25.19 -10.97
C ASP A 167 -7.65 -25.35 -10.98
N ARG A 168 -8.22 -26.08 -10.01
CA ARG A 168 -9.65 -26.35 -9.94
C ARG A 168 -10.43 -25.04 -9.83
N ASN A 169 -11.45 -24.86 -10.69
CA ASN A 169 -12.31 -23.67 -10.73
C ASN A 169 -11.56 -22.34 -10.95
N TRP A 170 -10.30 -22.36 -11.36
CA TRP A 170 -9.49 -21.15 -11.49
C TRP A 170 -10.01 -20.21 -12.58
N GLY A 171 -10.37 -20.76 -13.74
CA GLY A 171 -10.96 -19.99 -14.84
C GLY A 171 -12.24 -19.27 -14.42
N ILE A 172 -13.16 -20.01 -13.79
CA ILE A 172 -14.43 -19.48 -13.27
C ILE A 172 -14.18 -18.34 -12.27
N PHE A 173 -13.22 -18.53 -11.36
CA PHE A 173 -12.87 -17.51 -10.39
C PHE A 173 -12.28 -16.26 -11.04
N LEU A 174 -11.39 -16.42 -12.03
CA LEU A 174 -10.78 -15.29 -12.74
C LEU A 174 -11.83 -14.44 -13.48
N GLU A 175 -12.85 -15.08 -14.05
CA GLU A 175 -13.98 -14.37 -14.68
C GLU A 175 -14.78 -13.56 -13.66
N TRP A 176 -15.00 -14.10 -12.46
CA TRP A 176 -15.66 -13.38 -11.36
C TRP A 176 -14.76 -12.27 -10.76
N PHE A 177 -13.45 -12.52 -10.66
CA PHE A 177 -12.50 -11.62 -10.02
C PHE A 177 -12.20 -10.39 -10.88
N LYS A 178 -12.21 -10.54 -12.21
CA LYS A 178 -11.94 -9.45 -13.16
C LYS A 178 -12.80 -8.19 -12.96
N PRO A 179 -14.15 -8.26 -12.90
CA PRO A 179 -14.98 -7.07 -12.65
C PRO A 179 -14.75 -6.49 -11.25
N LEU A 180 -14.50 -7.32 -10.23
CA LEU A 180 -14.17 -6.85 -8.88
C LEU A 180 -12.87 -6.04 -8.88
N VAL A 181 -11.79 -6.54 -9.50
CA VAL A 181 -10.51 -5.83 -9.58
C VAL A 181 -10.63 -4.55 -10.39
N THR A 182 -11.43 -4.55 -11.47
CA THR A 182 -11.69 -3.33 -12.25
C THR A 182 -12.41 -2.29 -11.41
N LEU A 183 -13.42 -2.67 -10.62
CA LEU A 183 -14.07 -1.78 -9.67
C LEU A 183 -13.09 -1.26 -8.61
N CYS A 184 -12.29 -2.14 -8.00
CA CYS A 184 -11.27 -1.74 -7.03
C CYS A 184 -10.31 -0.73 -7.66
N PHE A 185 -9.84 -0.96 -8.88
CA PHE A 185 -8.96 -0.04 -9.59
C PHE A 185 -9.59 1.35 -9.78
N LEU A 186 -10.84 1.42 -10.25
CA LEU A 186 -11.55 2.70 -10.42
C LEU A 186 -11.70 3.44 -9.09
N LEU A 187 -12.05 2.71 -8.02
CA LEU A 187 -12.17 3.27 -6.68
C LEU A 187 -10.81 3.79 -6.18
N ILE A 188 -9.73 3.03 -6.35
CA ILE A 188 -8.37 3.40 -5.93
C ILE A 188 -7.92 4.68 -6.63
N VAL A 189 -8.10 4.78 -7.95
CA VAL A 189 -7.70 5.97 -8.71
C VAL A 189 -8.52 7.19 -8.26
N GLY A 190 -9.85 7.09 -8.25
CA GLY A 190 -10.71 8.21 -7.88
C GLY A 190 -10.50 8.70 -6.45
N SER A 191 -10.49 7.77 -5.49
CA SER A 191 -10.25 8.10 -4.08
C SER A 191 -8.80 8.52 -3.81
N GLY A 192 -7.82 7.97 -4.53
CA GLY A 192 -6.41 8.33 -4.37
C GLY A 192 -6.13 9.77 -4.79
N ILE A 193 -6.70 10.21 -5.92
CA ILE A 193 -6.61 11.61 -6.38
C ILE A 193 -7.25 12.54 -5.34
N TYR A 194 -8.44 12.18 -4.83
CA TYR A 194 -9.10 12.97 -3.79
C TYR A 194 -8.27 13.05 -2.49
N LEU A 195 -7.75 11.92 -2.00
CA LEU A 195 -6.95 11.91 -0.77
C LEU A 195 -5.65 12.71 -0.92
N MET A 196 -5.05 12.72 -2.12
CA MET A 196 -3.89 13.55 -2.39
C MET A 196 -4.24 15.04 -2.30
N SER A 197 -5.35 15.48 -2.91
CA SER A 197 -5.76 16.88 -2.89
C SER A 197 -6.17 17.40 -1.51
N VAL A 198 -6.48 16.51 -0.56
CA VAL A 198 -6.70 16.87 0.85
C VAL A 198 -5.41 17.29 1.55
N VAL A 199 -4.25 16.78 1.12
CA VAL A 199 -2.99 16.89 1.86
C VAL A 199 -1.94 17.76 1.16
N VAL A 200 -1.88 17.75 -0.17
CA VAL A 200 -0.86 18.48 -0.95
C VAL A 200 -1.53 19.25 -2.08
N GLN A 201 -1.13 20.53 -2.26
CA GLN A 201 -1.50 21.32 -3.43
C GLN A 201 -0.73 20.80 -4.66
N VAL A 202 -1.43 20.64 -5.78
CA VAL A 202 -0.87 19.99 -6.98
C VAL A 202 0.29 20.79 -7.54
N GLU A 203 0.22 22.11 -7.42
CA GLU A 203 1.19 23.09 -7.90
C GLU A 203 2.56 22.95 -7.21
N GLU A 204 2.57 22.50 -5.95
CA GLU A 204 3.79 22.35 -5.13
C GLU A 204 4.38 20.93 -5.20
N TYR A 205 3.80 20.05 -6.04
CA TYR A 205 4.15 18.63 -6.03
C TYR A 205 5.61 18.37 -6.42
N SER A 206 6.13 19.01 -7.48
CA SER A 206 7.54 18.85 -7.90
C SER A 206 8.51 19.37 -6.85
N ASP A 207 8.15 20.48 -6.22
CA ASP A 207 8.99 21.18 -5.25
C ASP A 207 9.10 20.35 -3.97
N SER A 208 8.05 19.60 -3.64
CA SER A 208 8.04 18.72 -2.48
C SER A 208 9.09 17.60 -2.54
N TRP A 209 9.59 17.25 -3.73
CA TRP A 209 10.54 16.14 -3.92
C TRP A 209 11.90 16.37 -3.26
N ILE A 210 12.21 17.61 -2.86
CA ILE A 210 13.39 17.90 -2.04
C ILE A 210 13.22 17.42 -0.59
N LEU A 211 11.98 17.28 -0.12
CA LEU A 211 11.64 16.90 1.24
C LEU A 211 11.45 15.38 1.37
N PRO A 212 11.73 14.78 2.55
CA PRO A 212 11.46 13.36 2.79
C PRO A 212 10.01 12.95 2.50
N TYR A 213 9.03 13.79 2.82
CA TYR A 213 7.62 13.57 2.52
C TYR A 213 7.38 13.43 1.02
N GLY A 214 7.83 14.41 0.23
CA GLY A 214 7.61 14.39 -1.23
C GLY A 214 8.37 13.26 -1.92
N GLN A 215 9.53 12.84 -1.41
CA GLN A 215 10.22 11.64 -1.90
C GLN A 215 9.44 10.36 -1.62
N ALA A 216 8.89 10.19 -0.42
CA ALA A 216 8.05 9.04 -0.09
C ALA A 216 6.78 9.02 -0.97
N LEU A 217 6.19 10.20 -1.21
CA LEU A 217 5.04 10.36 -2.09
C LEU A 217 5.40 10.05 -3.56
N LEU A 218 6.56 10.51 -4.05
CA LEU A 218 7.06 10.19 -5.38
C LEU A 218 7.27 8.69 -5.55
N TRP A 219 7.89 8.02 -4.57
CA TRP A 219 8.03 6.56 -4.57
C TRP A 219 6.69 5.84 -4.69
N LYS A 220 5.68 6.30 -3.95
CA LYS A 220 4.32 5.77 -4.05
C LYS A 220 3.79 5.89 -5.49
N HIS A 221 3.93 7.05 -6.13
CA HIS A 221 3.45 7.26 -7.50
C HIS A 221 4.20 6.44 -8.55
N VAL A 222 5.54 6.38 -8.49
CA VAL A 222 6.33 5.62 -9.47
C VAL A 222 6.13 4.11 -9.32
N LEU A 223 5.87 3.59 -8.11
CA LEU A 223 5.54 2.18 -7.87
C LEU A 223 4.12 1.82 -8.34
N ILE A 224 3.17 2.76 -8.30
CA ILE A 224 1.82 2.55 -8.84
C ILE A 224 1.90 2.21 -10.33
N LEU A 225 2.73 2.90 -11.12
CA LEU A 225 2.80 2.72 -12.56
C LEU A 225 3.04 1.25 -13.01
N PRO A 226 4.11 0.55 -12.58
CA PRO A 226 4.30 -0.85 -12.94
C PRO A 226 3.26 -1.78 -12.32
N VAL A 227 2.69 -1.49 -11.14
CA VAL A 227 1.56 -2.25 -10.59
C VAL A 227 0.37 -2.20 -11.56
N LEU A 228 0.02 -1.02 -12.06
CA LEU A 228 -1.08 -0.86 -13.02
C LEU A 228 -0.80 -1.55 -14.35
N ILE A 229 0.40 -1.38 -14.89
CA ILE A 229 0.81 -2.05 -16.13
C ILE A 229 0.72 -3.57 -15.93
N ILE A 230 1.29 -4.12 -14.85
CA ILE A 230 1.26 -5.56 -14.58
C ILE A 230 -0.17 -6.06 -14.39
N GLY A 231 -1.01 -5.38 -13.60
CA GLY A 231 -2.39 -5.79 -13.38
C GLY A 231 -3.23 -5.82 -14.67
N ILE A 232 -3.13 -4.77 -15.49
CA ILE A 232 -3.84 -4.70 -16.79
C ILE A 232 -3.30 -5.77 -17.75
N MET A 233 -1.97 -5.89 -17.87
CA MET A 233 -1.34 -6.85 -18.78
C MET A 233 -1.60 -8.30 -18.35
N ASN A 234 -1.51 -8.61 -17.05
CA ASN A 234 -1.83 -9.93 -16.53
C ASN A 234 -3.31 -10.24 -16.77
N GLY A 235 -4.22 -9.32 -16.48
CA GLY A 235 -5.65 -9.51 -16.70
C GLY A 235 -5.98 -9.90 -18.14
N LYS A 236 -5.32 -9.28 -19.13
CA LYS A 236 -5.61 -9.52 -20.56
C LYS A 236 -4.78 -10.64 -21.20
N TRP A 237 -3.51 -10.81 -20.85
CA TRP A 237 -2.59 -11.76 -21.53
C TRP A 237 -2.10 -12.92 -20.66
N SER A 238 -2.28 -12.85 -19.33
CA SER A 238 -1.91 -13.97 -18.45
C SER A 238 -3.14 -14.73 -17.96
N TYR A 239 -4.07 -14.05 -17.29
CA TYR A 239 -5.22 -14.65 -16.64
C TYR A 239 -6.26 -15.13 -17.64
N ALA A 240 -6.47 -14.38 -18.73
CA ALA A 240 -7.41 -14.74 -19.78
C ALA A 240 -6.84 -15.70 -20.85
N SER A 241 -5.54 -16.04 -20.79
CA SER A 241 -4.90 -16.85 -21.83
C SER A 241 -4.94 -18.35 -21.49
N PRO A 242 -5.52 -19.20 -22.36
CA PRO A 242 -5.56 -20.65 -22.16
C PRO A 242 -4.18 -21.31 -22.31
N GLU A 243 -3.24 -20.65 -23.00
CA GLU A 243 -1.87 -21.13 -23.22
C GLU A 243 -0.97 -21.01 -21.98
N ARG A 244 -1.44 -20.29 -20.95
CA ARG A 244 -0.68 -20.12 -19.70
C ARG A 244 -0.92 -21.29 -18.79
N SER A 245 0.15 -21.84 -18.24
CA SER A 245 0.03 -22.87 -17.21
C SER A 245 -0.54 -22.25 -15.92
N PHE A 246 -1.17 -23.09 -15.12
CA PHE A 246 -1.62 -22.75 -13.78
C PHE A 246 -0.52 -22.08 -12.94
N GLU A 247 0.68 -22.68 -12.94
CA GLU A 247 1.84 -22.19 -12.19
C GLU A 247 2.26 -20.78 -12.60
N VAL A 248 2.18 -20.46 -13.89
CA VAL A 248 2.51 -19.12 -14.38
C VAL A 248 1.46 -18.11 -13.92
N ARG A 249 0.16 -18.42 -14.05
CA ARG A 249 -0.91 -17.51 -13.55
C ARG A 249 -0.74 -17.25 -12.06
N ARG A 250 -0.52 -18.30 -11.27
CA ARG A 250 -0.31 -18.23 -9.82
C ARG A 250 0.93 -17.40 -9.47
N MET A 251 2.04 -17.62 -10.16
CA MET A 251 3.28 -16.88 -9.91
C MET A 251 3.18 -15.41 -10.33
N ARG A 252 2.45 -15.08 -11.42
CA ARG A 252 2.15 -13.69 -11.80
C ARG A 252 1.35 -12.97 -10.72
N MET A 253 0.33 -13.62 -10.13
CA MET A 253 -0.39 -13.07 -8.98
C MET A 253 0.52 -12.82 -7.77
N ARG A 254 1.47 -13.73 -7.49
CA ARG A 254 2.47 -13.50 -6.42
C ARG A 254 3.32 -12.27 -6.70
N MET A 255 3.86 -12.13 -7.91
CA MET A 255 4.74 -11.01 -8.25
C MET A 255 4.00 -9.67 -8.20
N GLU A 256 2.78 -9.63 -8.71
CA GLU A 256 1.90 -8.46 -8.61
C GLU A 256 1.61 -8.11 -7.15
N GLY A 257 1.23 -9.10 -6.33
CA GLY A 257 1.01 -8.92 -4.90
C GLY A 257 2.25 -8.44 -4.14
N ILE A 258 3.43 -8.99 -4.43
CA ILE A 258 4.71 -8.54 -3.83
C ILE A 258 5.00 -7.09 -4.21
N LEU A 259 4.78 -6.70 -5.46
CA LEU A 259 4.99 -5.32 -5.89
C LEU A 259 4.05 -4.34 -5.15
N ILE A 260 2.80 -4.75 -4.89
CA ILE A 260 1.88 -3.96 -4.07
C ILE A 260 2.30 -3.95 -2.58
N LEU A 261 2.89 -5.02 -2.05
CA LEU A 261 3.47 -4.99 -0.70
C LEU A 261 4.65 -3.99 -0.60
N LEU A 262 5.43 -3.79 -1.67
CA LEU A 262 6.43 -2.72 -1.72
C LEU A 262 5.80 -1.33 -1.78
N LEU A 263 4.65 -1.20 -2.48
CA LEU A 263 3.84 0.01 -2.43
C LEU A 263 3.29 0.28 -1.03
N PHE A 264 2.97 -0.75 -0.23
CA PHE A 264 2.62 -0.61 1.18
C PHE A 264 3.79 -0.08 1.99
N THR A 265 5.02 -0.53 1.73
CA THR A 265 6.22 0.05 2.36
C THR A 265 6.38 1.52 2.03
N ALA A 266 6.21 1.92 0.77
CA ALA A 266 6.26 3.34 0.38
C ALA A 266 5.14 4.16 1.06
N THR A 267 3.94 3.58 1.18
CA THR A 267 2.80 4.20 1.86
C THR A 267 3.03 4.30 3.37
N ALA A 268 3.64 3.29 3.98
CA ALA A 268 4.03 3.27 5.38
C ALA A 268 5.10 4.35 5.63
N TRP A 269 6.09 4.46 4.75
CA TRP A 269 7.10 5.51 4.81
C TRP A 269 6.46 6.89 4.76
N LEU A 270 5.57 7.13 3.79
CA LEU A 270 4.82 8.37 3.66
C LEU A 270 3.99 8.68 4.92
N GLY A 271 3.31 7.70 5.49
CA GLY A 271 2.45 7.86 6.67
C GLY A 271 3.18 8.14 7.99
N GLN A 272 4.52 8.13 8.00
CA GLN A 272 5.31 8.59 9.16
C GLN A 272 5.93 9.97 8.95
N GLN A 273 5.78 10.53 7.75
CA GLN A 273 6.22 11.89 7.47
C GLN A 273 5.07 12.84 7.79
N GLU A 274 5.40 13.97 8.40
CA GLU A 274 4.45 15.06 8.54
C GLU A 274 4.17 15.67 7.16
N PRO A 275 2.90 15.82 6.76
CA PRO A 275 2.57 16.55 5.55
C PRO A 275 3.13 17.98 5.61
N PRO A 276 3.90 18.43 4.61
CA PRO A 276 4.39 19.80 4.60
C PRO A 276 3.21 20.75 4.38
N HIS A 277 2.95 21.63 5.34
CA HIS A 277 1.99 22.72 5.14
C HIS A 277 2.55 23.84 4.25
N SER A 278 3.88 23.96 4.21
CA SER A 278 4.65 24.90 3.39
C SER A 278 6.04 24.33 3.17
N ILE A 279 6.42 24.11 1.90
CA ILE A 279 7.73 23.52 1.57
C ILE A 279 8.87 24.38 2.11
N LYS A 280 8.72 25.70 2.00
CA LYS A 280 9.71 26.67 2.46
C LYS A 280 9.93 26.57 3.97
N ASP A 281 8.86 26.55 4.75
CA ASP A 281 8.95 26.52 6.21
C ASP A 281 9.53 25.18 6.70
N THR A 282 9.10 24.07 6.09
CA THR A 282 9.65 22.73 6.41
C THR A 282 11.13 22.62 6.03
N LEU A 283 11.55 23.18 4.90
CA LEU A 283 12.96 23.18 4.51
C LEU A 283 13.82 24.00 5.47
N GLN A 284 13.30 25.14 5.97
CA GLN A 284 14.00 25.98 6.94
C GLN A 284 14.07 25.35 8.34
N SER A 285 13.02 24.65 8.77
CA SER A 285 12.96 24.03 10.11
C SER A 285 13.68 22.69 10.19
N SER A 286 13.56 21.87 9.14
CA SER A 286 13.93 20.44 9.18
C SER A 286 15.01 20.07 8.16
N GLY A 287 15.33 20.99 7.24
CA GLY A 287 16.33 20.77 6.18
C GLY A 287 15.83 19.86 5.07
N ALA A 288 16.64 19.76 4.00
CA ALA A 288 16.36 18.86 2.89
C ALA A 288 16.52 17.38 3.31
N GLY A 289 15.83 16.48 2.61
CA GLY A 289 16.01 15.04 2.85
C GLY A 289 17.45 14.57 2.56
N PRO A 290 17.96 13.50 3.18
CA PRO A 290 19.34 13.05 3.01
C PRO A 290 19.74 12.82 1.55
N LEU A 291 18.83 12.28 0.74
CA LEU A 291 19.05 12.08 -0.70
C LEU A 291 19.13 13.42 -1.44
N SER A 292 18.25 14.36 -1.13
CA SER A 292 18.26 15.70 -1.72
C SER A 292 19.52 16.46 -1.34
N GLY A 293 19.95 16.40 -0.07
CA GLY A 293 21.19 17.03 0.39
C GLY A 293 22.47 16.41 -0.18
N PHE A 294 22.38 15.19 -0.73
CA PHE A 294 23.45 14.55 -1.50
C PHE A 294 23.43 14.97 -2.98
N LEU A 295 22.25 14.97 -3.61
CA LEU A 295 22.08 15.33 -5.03
C LEU A 295 22.22 16.84 -5.29
N PHE A 296 21.78 17.65 -4.32
CA PHE A 296 21.74 19.11 -4.40
C PHE A 296 22.41 19.71 -3.15
N PRO A 297 23.75 19.75 -3.09
CA PRO A 297 24.47 20.25 -1.91
C PRO A 297 24.12 21.71 -1.52
N SER A 298 23.65 22.51 -2.48
CA SER A 298 23.20 23.90 -2.28
C SER A 298 21.89 24.03 -1.48
N LEU A 299 21.07 22.97 -1.38
CA LEU A 299 19.77 22.99 -0.70
C LEU A 299 19.82 22.90 0.83
N ARG A 300 21.00 22.86 1.44
CA ARG A 300 21.10 22.47 2.86
C ARG A 300 20.36 23.41 3.82
N PHE A 301 20.22 24.72 3.51
CA PHE A 301 19.55 25.67 4.42
C PHE A 301 18.82 26.86 3.74
N THR A 302 18.90 27.04 2.43
CA THR A 302 18.29 28.18 1.74
C THR A 302 17.23 27.70 0.75
N TYR A 303 15.98 28.13 0.95
CA TYR A 303 14.94 27.93 -0.05
C TYR A 303 15.34 28.65 -1.33
N SER A 304 15.41 27.89 -2.40
CA SER A 304 15.86 28.29 -3.72
C SER A 304 14.71 28.09 -4.70
N ASP A 305 14.70 28.85 -5.80
CA ASP A 305 13.70 28.70 -6.85
C ASP A 305 13.86 27.29 -7.46
N ILE A 306 12.91 26.39 -7.15
CA ILE A 306 12.86 25.06 -7.74
C ILE A 306 12.09 25.14 -9.04
N ARG A 307 12.71 24.68 -10.12
CA ARG A 307 12.08 24.67 -11.43
C ARG A 307 12.13 23.28 -12.01
N PHE A 308 11.02 22.87 -12.60
CA PHE A 308 10.98 21.68 -13.43
C PHE A 308 11.72 21.97 -14.74
N GLU A 309 12.90 21.37 -14.88
CA GLU A 309 13.81 21.54 -16.01
C GLU A 309 14.47 20.19 -16.33
N PRO A 310 13.91 19.42 -17.27
CA PRO A 310 14.45 18.12 -17.64
C PRO A 310 15.90 18.20 -18.13
N THR A 311 16.81 17.59 -17.37
CA THR A 311 18.23 17.45 -17.73
C THR A 311 18.45 16.28 -18.70
N MET A 312 19.60 16.24 -19.39
CA MET A 312 19.98 15.09 -20.23
C MET A 312 20.01 13.76 -19.43
N ILE A 313 20.37 13.81 -18.15
CA ILE A 313 20.34 12.65 -17.25
C ILE A 313 18.90 12.21 -17.02
N SER A 314 17.98 13.14 -16.74
CA SER A 314 16.55 12.82 -16.57
C SER A 314 15.94 12.19 -17.83
N LEU A 315 16.27 12.72 -19.01
CA LEU A 315 15.80 12.20 -20.29
C LEU A 315 16.34 10.80 -20.58
N PHE A 316 17.62 10.56 -20.28
CA PHE A 316 18.24 9.24 -20.42
C PHE A 316 17.61 8.21 -19.47
N LEU A 317 17.38 8.56 -18.20
CA LEU A 317 16.72 7.70 -17.23
C LEU A 317 15.25 7.43 -17.60
N MET A 318 14.55 8.43 -18.15
CA MET A 318 13.21 8.26 -18.70
C MET A 318 13.21 7.25 -19.86
N ALA A 319 14.18 7.34 -20.78
CA ALA A 319 14.31 6.38 -21.88
C ALA A 319 14.57 4.95 -21.37
N ILE A 320 15.40 4.79 -20.32
CA ILE A 320 15.60 3.50 -19.64
C ILE A 320 14.30 2.99 -19.03
N SER A 321 13.51 3.86 -18.38
CA SER A 321 12.21 3.49 -17.80
C SER A 321 11.26 2.97 -18.88
N LEU A 322 11.17 3.66 -20.02
CA LEU A 322 10.37 3.23 -21.16
C LEU A 322 10.85 1.90 -21.75
N LEU A 323 12.17 1.67 -21.81
CA LEU A 323 12.73 0.37 -22.20
C LEU A 323 12.29 -0.74 -21.24
N PHE A 324 12.36 -0.51 -19.93
CA PHE A 324 11.86 -1.47 -18.94
C PHE A 324 10.37 -1.73 -19.07
N VAL A 325 9.55 -0.71 -19.36
CA VAL A 325 8.13 -0.89 -19.66
C VAL A 325 7.93 -1.76 -20.91
N GLY A 326 8.67 -1.51 -21.99
CA GLY A 326 8.61 -2.31 -23.22
C GLY A 326 8.97 -3.77 -22.96
N LEU A 327 10.05 -4.02 -22.22
CA LEU A 327 10.48 -5.36 -21.81
C LEU A 327 9.46 -6.03 -20.89
N LEU A 328 8.86 -5.28 -19.96
CA LEU A 328 7.84 -5.76 -19.04
C LEU A 328 6.61 -6.26 -19.81
N VAL A 329 6.12 -5.45 -20.76
CA VAL A 329 5.01 -5.82 -21.65
C VAL A 329 5.37 -7.04 -22.50
N TYR A 330 6.57 -7.08 -23.07
CA TYR A 330 7.05 -8.22 -23.85
C TYR A 330 7.08 -9.52 -23.02
N VAL A 331 7.63 -9.47 -21.81
CA VAL A 331 7.69 -10.63 -20.89
C VAL A 331 6.30 -11.14 -20.55
N ILE A 332 5.34 -10.26 -20.24
CA ILE A 332 3.99 -10.71 -19.90
C ILE A 332 3.30 -11.35 -21.11
N ARG A 333 3.46 -10.76 -22.30
CA ARG A 333 2.79 -11.23 -23.52
C ARG A 333 3.38 -12.51 -24.07
N SER A 334 4.70 -12.64 -24.04
CA SER A 334 5.41 -13.60 -24.88
C SER A 334 6.20 -14.64 -24.09
N THR A 335 6.37 -14.51 -22.77
CA THR A 335 7.20 -15.46 -21.99
C THR A 335 6.49 -15.99 -20.76
N GLN A 336 6.88 -17.17 -20.29
CA GLN A 336 6.37 -17.79 -19.04
C GLN A 336 7.09 -17.28 -17.78
N ASP A 337 8.08 -16.38 -17.94
CA ASP A 337 8.97 -15.93 -16.87
C ASP A 337 8.26 -14.95 -15.93
N SER A 338 7.67 -15.51 -14.87
CA SER A 338 6.91 -14.74 -13.89
C SER A 338 7.79 -13.82 -13.05
N ILE A 339 8.95 -14.28 -12.59
CA ILE A 339 9.82 -13.48 -11.70
C ILE A 339 10.34 -12.22 -12.40
N LYS A 340 10.60 -12.29 -13.71
CA LYS A 340 11.11 -11.15 -14.48
C LYS A 340 10.18 -9.93 -14.46
N THR A 341 8.86 -10.10 -14.29
CA THR A 341 7.97 -8.93 -14.16
C THR A 341 8.21 -8.14 -12.89
N LEU A 342 8.62 -8.79 -11.80
CA LEU A 342 8.94 -8.06 -10.56
C LEU A 342 10.18 -7.19 -10.77
N TYR A 343 11.27 -7.77 -11.27
CA TYR A 343 12.51 -7.03 -11.50
C TYR A 343 12.35 -5.91 -12.53
N LEU A 344 11.61 -6.15 -13.62
CA LEU A 344 11.33 -5.12 -14.62
C LEU A 344 10.43 -4.02 -14.04
N GLY A 345 9.41 -4.35 -13.24
CA GLY A 345 8.59 -3.36 -12.54
C GLY A 345 9.40 -2.50 -11.55
N LEU A 346 10.35 -3.11 -10.83
CA LEU A 346 11.29 -2.37 -9.99
C LEU A 346 12.23 -1.49 -10.82
N GLY A 347 12.72 -2.00 -11.96
CA GLY A 347 13.52 -1.22 -12.91
C GLY A 347 12.79 0.02 -13.41
N VAL A 348 11.51 -0.11 -13.78
CA VAL A 348 10.63 1.03 -14.13
C VAL A 348 10.57 2.03 -12.98
N SER A 349 10.30 1.56 -11.77
CA SER A 349 10.12 2.43 -10.59
C SER A 349 11.39 3.21 -10.25
N ILE A 350 12.54 2.52 -10.19
CA ILE A 350 13.83 3.12 -9.84
C ILE A 350 14.27 4.14 -10.89
N SER A 351 14.22 3.76 -12.18
CA SER A 351 14.61 4.66 -13.27
C SER A 351 13.71 5.88 -13.34
N LEU A 352 12.40 5.72 -13.15
CA LEU A 352 11.44 6.84 -13.16
C LEU A 352 11.60 7.75 -11.94
N PHE A 353 11.86 7.18 -10.76
CA PHE A 353 12.13 7.95 -9.54
C PHE A 353 13.32 8.89 -9.74
N PHE A 354 14.45 8.37 -10.23
CA PHE A 354 15.61 9.20 -10.50
C PHE A 354 15.41 10.13 -11.69
N ALA A 355 14.68 9.72 -12.73
CA ALA A 355 14.33 10.63 -13.83
C ALA A 355 13.58 11.86 -13.31
N ALA A 356 12.61 11.66 -12.42
CA ALA A 356 11.88 12.74 -11.77
C ALA A 356 12.79 13.61 -10.89
N LEU A 357 13.62 13.03 -10.03
CA LEU A 357 14.55 13.82 -9.20
C LEU A 357 15.57 14.62 -10.02
N TYR A 358 16.09 14.08 -11.12
CA TYR A 358 17.02 14.80 -11.99
C TYR A 358 16.32 15.78 -12.96
N SER A 359 14.99 15.88 -12.92
CA SER A 359 14.22 16.84 -13.71
C SER A 359 13.91 18.13 -12.96
N ILE A 360 14.38 18.27 -11.71
CA ILE A 360 14.31 19.52 -10.95
C ILE A 360 15.69 20.18 -10.91
N SER A 361 15.70 21.49 -11.16
CA SER A 361 16.87 22.36 -11.01
C SER A 361 16.65 23.29 -9.82
N VAL A 362 17.74 23.56 -9.10
CA VAL A 362 17.75 24.42 -7.90
C VAL A 362 18.56 25.67 -8.21
N TYR A 363 17.90 26.83 -8.20
CA TYR A 363 18.53 28.13 -8.46
C TYR A 363 18.67 28.94 -7.16
N LEU A 364 19.89 29.36 -6.84
CA LEU A 364 20.22 30.17 -5.65
C LEU A 364 19.79 31.62 -5.80
#